data_AF-A0A968G2D8-F1
#
_entry.id   AF-A0A968G2D8-F1
#
_cell.length_a   1.000
_cell.length_b   1.000
_cell.length_c   1.000
_cell.angle_alpha   90.00
_cell.angle_beta   90.00
_cell.angle_gamma   90.00
#
_symmetry.space_group_name_H-M   'P 1'
#
loop_
_entity.id
_entity.type
_entity.pdbx_description
1 polymer ?
#
loop_
_entity_poly.entity_id
_entity_poly.type
_entity_poly.pdbx_seq_one_letter_code
_entity_poly.pdbx_strand_id
1 'polypeptide(L)'
;EALVRERFAAVKNRGLEAPTYPAEYLAPQQGLRVLRVEPVTDQRLLTLHFPLPSLHAHDAAKPLRVIGAILGHEGEGSLLSLLKAEGLATSLSAGGGEQTEDYAAFEITVGLTDAGLERFHDVARLALGAVRGLERAGVPRHLYEEYGRMAALEYRFREVPAAGSHARHLS
;
A
#
# COMPACT_ATOMS: atom_id res chain seq x y z
N GLU A 1 5.51 34.29 11.68
CA GLU A 1 4.79 34.08 12.96
C GLU A 1 3.63 35.06 13.16
N ALA A 2 3.87 36.38 13.20
CA ALA A 2 2.84 37.39 13.49
C ALA A 2 1.54 37.25 12.65
N LEU A 3 1.69 37.01 11.34
CA LEU A 3 0.57 36.79 10.42
C LEU A 3 -0.26 35.53 10.76
N VAL A 4 0.39 34.44 11.20
CA VAL A 4 -0.30 33.20 11.60
C VAL A 4 -1.08 33.44 12.88
N ARG A 5 -0.47 34.12 13.85
CA ARG A 5 -1.14 34.46 15.11
C ARG A 5 -2.35 35.35 14.88
N GLU A 6 -2.23 36.39 14.05
CA GLU A 6 -3.35 37.28 13.67
C GLU A 6 -4.52 36.50 13.07
N ARG A 7 -4.24 35.55 12.18
CA ARG A 7 -5.28 34.87 11.39
C ARG A 7 -5.91 33.67 12.07
N PHE A 8 -5.18 32.99 12.97
CA PHE A 8 -5.65 31.75 13.60
C PHE A 8 -5.94 31.88 15.10
N ALA A 9 -5.58 32.97 15.79
CA ALA A 9 -5.83 33.12 17.24
C ALA A 9 -7.32 33.15 17.61
N ALA A 10 -8.20 33.52 16.68
CA ALA A 10 -9.65 33.52 16.90
C ALA A 10 -10.27 32.10 16.86
N VAL A 11 -9.52 31.09 16.38
CA VAL A 11 -9.99 29.71 16.35
C VAL A 11 -10.01 29.15 17.77
N LYS A 12 -11.21 28.98 18.33
CA LYS A 12 -11.38 28.44 19.68
C LYS A 12 -10.96 26.97 19.73
N ASN A 13 -10.02 26.65 20.61
CA ASN A 13 -9.76 25.26 20.97
C ASN A 13 -10.95 24.72 21.77
N ARG A 14 -11.63 23.71 21.23
CA ARG A 14 -12.81 23.08 21.85
C ARG A 14 -12.45 21.93 22.79
N GLY A 15 -11.17 21.57 22.90
CA GLY A 15 -10.72 20.44 23.72
C GLY A 15 -11.35 19.12 23.31
N LEU A 16 -11.61 18.93 22.01
CA LEU A 16 -12.20 17.70 21.50
C LEU A 16 -11.14 16.60 21.50
N GLU A 17 -11.52 15.41 21.94
CA GLU A 17 -10.71 14.21 21.75
C GLU A 17 -10.72 13.82 20.27
N ALA A 18 -9.59 13.30 19.78
CA ALA A 18 -9.51 12.75 18.43
C ALA A 18 -10.41 11.50 18.33
N PRO A 19 -11.16 11.33 17.24
CA PRO A 19 -11.93 10.11 17.03
C PRO A 19 -10.97 8.92 16.90
N THR A 20 -11.28 7.84 17.62
CA THR A 20 -10.55 6.57 17.53
C THR A 20 -11.41 5.51 16.86
N TYR A 21 -10.75 4.65 16.11
CA TYR A 21 -11.36 3.54 15.39
C TYR A 21 -10.79 2.20 15.88
N PRO A 22 -11.57 1.10 15.83
CA PRO A 22 -11.03 -0.21 16.15
C PRO A 22 -10.01 -0.62 15.08
N ALA A 23 -8.86 -1.14 15.52
CA ALA A 23 -7.85 -1.72 14.63
C ALA A 23 -8.41 -2.87 13.79
N GLU A 24 -9.36 -3.62 14.34
CA GLU A 24 -10.14 -4.65 13.65
C GLU A 24 -11.38 -4.04 12.99
N TYR A 25 -11.18 -3.28 11.91
CA TYR A 25 -12.29 -2.67 11.15
C TYR A 25 -12.99 -3.67 10.21
N LEU A 26 -12.38 -4.83 9.96
CA LEU A 26 -13.00 -5.95 9.24
C LEU A 26 -13.21 -7.12 10.20
N ALA A 27 -14.47 -7.47 10.44
CA ALA A 27 -14.82 -8.59 11.31
C ALA A 27 -14.18 -9.90 10.79
N PRO A 28 -13.62 -10.75 11.67
CA PRO A 28 -13.13 -12.07 11.29
C PRO A 28 -14.22 -12.89 10.59
N GLN A 29 -13.83 -13.64 9.56
CA GLN A 29 -14.72 -14.56 8.86
C GLN A 29 -13.97 -15.85 8.53
N GLN A 30 -14.70 -16.97 8.48
CA GLN A 30 -14.16 -18.20 7.95
C GLN A 30 -14.03 -18.08 6.41
N GLY A 31 -12.80 -18.13 5.92
CA GLY A 31 -12.49 -18.02 4.50
C GLY A 31 -12.35 -16.58 3.99
N LEU A 32 -12.20 -16.45 2.67
CA LEU A 32 -12.01 -15.15 2.02
C LEU A 32 -13.36 -14.48 1.74
N ARG A 33 -13.43 -13.17 2.00
CA ARG A 33 -14.50 -12.32 1.48
C ARG A 33 -14.20 -12.02 0.01
N VAL A 34 -15.16 -12.27 -0.87
CA VAL A 34 -15.05 -11.95 -2.30
C VAL A 34 -16.10 -10.91 -2.66
N LEU A 35 -15.63 -9.74 -3.09
CA LEU A 35 -16.46 -8.64 -3.58
C LEU A 35 -16.31 -8.59 -5.10
N ARG A 36 -17.44 -8.58 -5.81
CA ARG A 36 -17.47 -8.37 -7.26
C ARG A 36 -18.12 -7.03 -7.54
N VAL A 37 -17.42 -6.19 -8.31
CA VAL A 37 -17.83 -4.84 -8.65
C VAL A 37 -17.84 -4.73 -10.16
N GLU A 38 -18.95 -4.23 -10.72
CA GLU A 38 -19.04 -3.89 -12.14
C GLU A 38 -18.53 -2.44 -12.32
N PRO A 39 -17.38 -2.24 -12.98
CA PRO A 39 -16.82 -0.91 -13.16
C PRO A 39 -17.58 -0.16 -14.27
N VAL A 40 -17.64 1.16 -14.13
CA VAL A 40 -18.15 2.04 -15.21
C VAL A 40 -17.13 2.16 -16.35
N THR A 41 -15.85 2.00 -16.03
CA THR A 41 -14.71 2.04 -16.96
C THR A 41 -14.32 0.64 -17.42
N ASP A 42 -13.60 0.55 -18.55
CA ASP A 42 -13.02 -0.72 -19.01
C ASP A 42 -11.77 -1.08 -18.18
N GLN A 43 -12.00 -1.60 -16.99
CA GLN A 43 -10.96 -2.01 -16.05
C GLN A 43 -11.23 -3.41 -15.50
N ARG A 44 -10.19 -4.23 -15.40
CA ARG A 44 -10.25 -5.57 -14.82
C ARG A 44 -9.18 -5.65 -13.74
N LEU A 45 -9.58 -5.55 -12.48
CA LEU A 45 -8.66 -5.55 -11.35
C LEU A 45 -9.01 -6.67 -10.38
N LEU A 46 -7.99 -7.37 -9.89
CA LEU A 46 -8.07 -8.17 -8.68
C LEU A 46 -7.26 -7.48 -7.60
N THR A 47 -7.92 -7.07 -6.52
CA THR A 47 -7.26 -6.52 -5.32
C THR A 47 -7.36 -7.50 -4.18
N LEU A 48 -6.21 -7.94 -3.67
CA LEU A 48 -6.09 -8.67 -2.42
C LEU A 48 -5.82 -7.66 -1.31
N HIS A 49 -6.77 -7.54 -0.38
CA HIS A 49 -6.72 -6.57 0.71
C HIS A 49 -6.43 -7.28 2.04
N PHE A 50 -5.41 -6.80 2.74
CA PHE A 50 -4.95 -7.34 4.02
C PHE A 50 -5.11 -6.26 5.09
N PRO A 51 -6.11 -6.37 6.00
CA PRO A 51 -6.24 -5.46 7.11
C PRO A 51 -5.09 -5.66 8.09
N LEU A 52 -4.52 -4.55 8.58
CA LEU A 52 -3.39 -4.51 9.49
C LEU A 52 -3.70 -3.58 10.67
N PRO A 53 -3.10 -3.83 11.85
CA PRO A 53 -3.10 -2.83 12.91
C PRO A 53 -2.34 -1.57 12.47
N SER A 54 -2.49 -0.47 13.23
CA SER A 54 -1.69 0.73 13.02
C SER A 54 -0.19 0.41 12.96
N LEU A 55 0.46 0.95 11.93
CA LEU A 55 1.92 0.86 11.76
C LEU A 55 2.63 2.16 12.14
N HIS A 56 1.94 3.08 12.82
CA HIS A 56 2.50 4.38 13.20
C HIS A 56 3.78 4.24 14.05
N ALA A 57 3.82 3.26 14.97
CA ALA A 57 5.01 2.93 15.76
C ALA A 57 6.21 2.44 14.92
N HIS A 58 5.97 2.04 13.68
CA HIS A 58 6.97 1.53 12.74
C HIS A 58 7.24 2.49 11.57
N ASP A 59 6.81 3.75 11.66
CA ASP A 59 6.95 4.73 10.57
C ASP A 59 8.40 4.95 10.13
N ALA A 60 9.35 4.89 11.06
CA ALA A 60 10.78 4.98 10.73
C ALA A 60 11.28 3.78 9.91
N ALA A 61 10.75 2.58 10.17
CA ALA A 61 11.17 1.34 9.52
C ALA A 61 10.48 1.11 8.17
N LYS A 62 9.30 1.71 7.96
CA LYS A 62 8.48 1.59 6.73
C LYS A 62 8.40 0.14 6.19
N PRO A 63 8.03 -0.85 7.02
CA PRO A 63 8.12 -2.27 6.67
C PRO A 63 7.33 -2.61 5.40
N LEU A 64 6.14 -2.02 5.21
CA LEU A 64 5.31 -2.26 4.03
C LEU A 64 5.95 -1.76 2.73
N ARG A 65 6.85 -0.78 2.77
CA ARG A 65 7.55 -0.29 1.57
C ARG A 65 8.45 -1.38 0.99
N VAL A 66 9.21 -2.06 1.85
CA VAL A 66 10.13 -3.13 1.41
C VAL A 66 9.36 -4.37 0.98
N ILE A 67 8.31 -4.76 1.73
CA ILE A 67 7.42 -5.87 1.36
C ILE A 67 6.74 -5.59 0.01
N GLY A 68 6.19 -4.39 -0.16
CA GLY A 68 5.57 -3.94 -1.40
C GLY A 68 6.53 -3.97 -2.58
N ALA A 69 7.77 -3.53 -2.38
CA ALA A 69 8.75 -3.51 -3.46
C ALA A 69 9.24 -4.92 -3.86
N ILE A 70 9.28 -5.89 -2.93
CA ILE A 70 9.57 -7.29 -3.24
C ILE A 70 8.41 -7.94 -4.00
N LEU A 71 7.19 -7.81 -3.47
CA LEU A 71 6.00 -8.44 -4.07
C LEU A 71 5.58 -7.75 -5.38
N GLY A 72 5.86 -6.45 -5.50
CA GLY A 72 5.61 -5.61 -6.66
C GLY A 72 6.75 -5.57 -7.68
N HIS A 73 7.81 -6.36 -7.50
CA HIS A 73 8.91 -6.40 -8.44
C HIS A 73 8.44 -6.87 -9.83
N GLU A 74 9.02 -6.31 -10.90
CA GLU A 74 8.62 -6.61 -12.28
C GLU A 74 9.65 -7.41 -13.09
N GLY A 75 10.83 -7.69 -12.51
CA GLY A 75 11.90 -8.40 -13.19
C GLY A 75 11.65 -9.90 -13.36
N GLU A 76 12.61 -10.58 -13.98
CA GLU A 76 12.59 -12.03 -14.16
C GLU A 76 12.42 -12.77 -12.82
N GLY A 77 11.57 -13.80 -12.80
CA GLY A 77 11.27 -14.57 -11.60
C GLY A 77 10.29 -13.89 -10.63
N SER A 78 9.83 -12.67 -10.93
CA SER A 78 8.79 -11.99 -10.15
C SER A 78 7.41 -12.62 -10.33
N LEU A 79 6.51 -12.35 -9.39
CA LEU A 79 5.09 -12.71 -9.50
C LEU A 79 4.45 -12.14 -10.78
N LEU A 80 4.75 -10.89 -11.13
CA LEU A 80 4.24 -10.28 -12.36
C LEU A 80 4.76 -10.99 -13.61
N SER A 81 6.05 -11.36 -13.63
CA SER A 81 6.64 -12.08 -14.77
C SER A 81 5.97 -13.43 -15.00
N LEU A 82 5.66 -14.17 -13.93
CA LEU A 82 4.94 -15.43 -13.99
C LEU A 82 3.50 -15.25 -14.49
N LEU A 83 2.77 -14.29 -13.92
CA LEU A 83 1.39 -14.00 -14.33
C LEU A 83 1.30 -13.54 -15.78
N LYS A 84 2.27 -12.76 -16.27
CA LYS A 84 2.38 -12.36 -17.68
C LYS A 84 2.69 -13.57 -18.58
N ALA A 85 3.59 -14.44 -18.17
CA ALA A 85 3.93 -15.66 -18.92
C ALA A 85 2.74 -16.61 -19.08
N GLU A 86 1.84 -16.67 -18.08
CA GLU A 86 0.58 -17.41 -18.17
C GLU A 86 -0.54 -16.66 -18.90
N GLY A 87 -0.30 -15.43 -19.36
CA GLY A 87 -1.30 -14.60 -20.04
C GLY A 87 -2.42 -14.09 -19.12
N LEU A 88 -2.19 -14.04 -17.81
CA LEU A 88 -3.21 -13.72 -16.80
C LEU A 88 -3.21 -12.25 -16.36
N ALA A 89 -2.07 -11.56 -16.44
CA ALA A 89 -1.96 -10.19 -15.94
C ALA A 89 -1.25 -9.24 -16.91
N THR A 90 -1.58 -7.95 -16.79
CA THR A 90 -0.95 -6.85 -17.53
C THR A 90 -0.09 -5.99 -16.61
N SER A 91 -0.46 -5.86 -15.34
CA SER A 91 0.25 -5.06 -14.33
C SER A 91 0.10 -5.68 -12.94
N LEU A 92 0.99 -5.30 -12.02
CA LEU A 92 0.87 -5.61 -10.60
C LEU A 92 1.44 -4.46 -9.78
N SER A 93 0.75 -4.07 -8.73
CA SER A 93 1.26 -3.19 -7.69
C SER A 93 1.07 -3.84 -6.32
N ALA A 94 2.00 -3.58 -5.41
CA ALA A 94 1.91 -4.02 -4.03
C ALA A 94 2.43 -2.94 -3.09
N GLY A 95 1.71 -2.66 -2.01
CA GLY A 95 2.10 -1.58 -1.10
C GLY A 95 1.13 -1.37 0.06
N GLY A 96 1.49 -0.41 0.92
CA GLY A 96 0.57 0.07 1.95
C GLY A 96 -0.67 0.69 1.31
N GLY A 97 -1.84 0.24 1.75
CA GLY A 97 -3.14 0.80 1.40
C GLY A 97 -3.49 1.95 2.34
N GLU A 98 -4.72 1.97 2.82
CA GLU A 98 -5.18 2.94 3.82
C GLU A 98 -4.31 2.87 5.09
N GLN A 99 -3.96 4.04 5.64
CA GLN A 99 -3.21 4.15 6.89
C GLN A 99 -3.81 5.29 7.72
N THR A 100 -4.23 4.96 8.93
CA THR A 100 -4.74 5.90 9.94
C THR A 100 -3.89 5.80 11.20
N GLU A 101 -4.23 6.57 12.24
CA GLU A 101 -3.61 6.40 13.55
C GLU A 101 -3.93 5.04 14.18
N ASP A 102 -5.08 4.44 13.84
CA ASP A 102 -5.63 3.26 14.51
C ASP A 102 -5.45 1.96 13.72
N TYR A 103 -5.42 2.02 12.39
CA TYR A 103 -5.31 0.85 11.52
C TYR A 103 -4.52 1.13 10.24
N ALA A 104 -4.15 0.06 9.55
CA ALA A 104 -3.53 0.13 8.24
C ALA A 104 -4.08 -0.98 7.32
N ALA A 105 -3.65 -0.96 6.07
CA ALA A 105 -3.87 -2.02 5.12
C ALA A 105 -2.62 -2.26 4.28
N PHE A 106 -2.51 -3.47 3.74
CA PHE A 106 -1.62 -3.77 2.63
C PHE A 106 -2.45 -4.31 1.48
N GLU A 107 -2.09 -3.94 0.25
CA GLU A 107 -2.82 -4.35 -0.93
C GLU A 107 -1.90 -4.89 -2.01
N ILE A 108 -2.35 -5.93 -2.70
CA ILE A 108 -1.78 -6.41 -3.95
C ILE A 108 -2.86 -6.24 -5.02
N THR A 109 -2.61 -5.36 -5.98
CA THR A 109 -3.55 -5.10 -7.08
C THR A 109 -2.96 -5.61 -8.38
N VAL A 110 -3.71 -6.47 -9.07
CA VAL A 110 -3.32 -7.08 -10.34
C VAL A 110 -4.25 -6.58 -11.43
N GLY A 111 -3.67 -6.00 -12.48
CA GLY A 111 -4.38 -5.75 -13.74
C GLY A 111 -4.55 -7.04 -14.50
N LEU A 112 -5.79 -7.45 -14.76
CA LEU A 112 -6.11 -8.74 -15.38
C LEU A 112 -6.28 -8.61 -16.89
N THR A 113 -5.90 -9.66 -17.61
CA THR A 113 -6.41 -9.92 -18.97
C THR A 113 -7.82 -10.51 -18.89
N ASP A 114 -8.48 -10.72 -20.03
CA ASP A 114 -9.76 -11.45 -20.05
C ASP A 114 -9.61 -12.87 -19.47
N ALA A 115 -8.53 -13.59 -19.83
CA ALA A 115 -8.21 -14.89 -19.26
C ALA A 115 -7.91 -14.82 -17.76
N GLY A 116 -7.24 -13.74 -17.31
CA GLY A 116 -7.00 -13.45 -15.91
C GLY A 116 -8.27 -13.26 -15.09
N LEU A 117 -9.28 -12.62 -15.67
CA LEU A 117 -10.59 -12.42 -15.06
C LEU A 117 -11.34 -13.74 -14.88
N GLU A 118 -11.36 -14.58 -15.92
CA GLU A 118 -11.97 -15.91 -15.86
C GLU A 118 -11.26 -16.82 -14.84
N ARG A 119 -9.93 -16.67 -14.72
CA ARG A 119 -9.06 -17.46 -13.84
C ARG A 119 -8.58 -16.69 -12.61
N PHE A 120 -9.38 -15.75 -12.09
CA PHE A 120 -8.94 -14.88 -10.98
C PHE A 120 -8.55 -15.66 -9.71
N HIS A 121 -9.11 -16.85 -9.50
CA HIS A 121 -8.70 -17.75 -8.41
C HIS A 121 -7.25 -18.24 -8.55
N ASP A 122 -6.76 -18.45 -9.78
CA ASP A 122 -5.37 -18.82 -10.03
C ASP A 122 -4.44 -17.65 -9.74
N VAL A 123 -4.81 -16.45 -10.18
CA VAL A 123 -4.10 -15.21 -9.88
C VAL A 123 -4.01 -14.99 -8.37
N ALA A 124 -5.13 -15.13 -7.65
CA ALA A 124 -5.16 -15.02 -6.19
C ALA A 124 -4.28 -16.08 -5.50
N ARG A 125 -4.27 -17.32 -6.00
CA ARG A 125 -3.44 -18.40 -5.45
C ARG A 125 -1.95 -18.11 -5.63
N LEU A 126 -1.55 -17.63 -6.80
CA LEU A 126 -0.17 -17.25 -7.09
C LEU A 126 0.27 -16.07 -6.22
N ALA A 127 -0.58 -15.04 -6.07
CA ALA A 127 -0.30 -13.90 -5.20
C ALA A 127 -0.14 -14.31 -3.73
N LEU A 128 -1.06 -15.11 -3.18
CA LEU A 128 -0.95 -15.65 -1.82
C LEU A 128 0.25 -16.61 -1.66
N GLY A 129 0.61 -17.31 -2.74
CA GLY A 129 1.83 -18.12 -2.81
C GLY A 129 3.10 -17.28 -2.68
N ALA A 130 3.16 -16.15 -3.37
CA ALA A 130 4.27 -15.20 -3.27
C ALA A 130 4.40 -14.62 -1.85
N VAL A 131 3.28 -14.25 -1.22
CA VAL A 131 3.27 -13.80 0.19
C VAL A 131 3.85 -14.87 1.12
N ARG A 132 3.40 -16.13 0.99
CA ARG A 132 3.95 -17.26 1.77
C ARG A 132 5.41 -17.54 1.47
N GLY A 133 5.84 -17.35 0.23
CA GLY A 133 7.25 -17.46 -0.15
C GLY A 133 8.11 -16.44 0.58
N LEU A 134 7.67 -15.18 0.60
CA LEU A 134 8.34 -14.10 1.31
C LEU A 134 8.37 -14.33 2.83
N GLU A 135 7.25 -14.79 3.41
CA GLU A 135 7.19 -15.15 4.85
C GLU A 135 8.24 -16.20 5.22
N ARG A 136 8.40 -17.25 4.40
CA ARG A 136 9.35 -18.33 4.64
C ARG A 136 10.81 -17.92 4.42
N ALA A 137 11.07 -17.12 3.39
CA ALA A 137 12.40 -16.64 3.07
C ALA A 137 12.89 -15.55 4.02
N GLY A 138 11.95 -14.82 4.64
CA GLY A 138 12.22 -13.57 5.34
C GLY A 138 12.57 -12.45 4.36
N VAL A 139 12.64 -11.22 4.88
CA VAL A 139 13.11 -10.07 4.11
C VAL A 139 14.64 -10.01 4.20
N PRO A 140 15.38 -10.16 3.09
CA PRO A 140 16.83 -10.03 3.10
C PRO A 140 17.26 -8.63 3.54
N ARG A 141 18.19 -8.55 4.51
CA ARG A 141 18.70 -7.28 5.06
C ARG A 141 19.23 -6.33 3.99
N HIS A 142 19.89 -6.86 2.95
CA HIS A 142 20.44 -6.04 1.87
C HIS A 142 19.35 -5.29 1.07
N LEU A 143 18.17 -5.89 0.86
CA LEU A 143 17.05 -5.23 0.20
C LEU A 143 16.50 -4.10 1.06
N TYR A 144 16.37 -4.33 2.37
CA TYR A 144 15.96 -3.28 3.30
C TYR A 144 16.92 -2.08 3.26
N GLU A 145 18.23 -2.35 3.30
CA GLU A 145 19.27 -1.31 3.23
C GLU A 145 19.27 -0.58 1.86
N GLU A 146 19.07 -1.31 0.77
CA GLU A 146 18.99 -0.74 -0.57
C GLU A 146 17.82 0.23 -0.71
N TYR A 147 16.61 -0.19 -0.32
CA TYR A 147 15.43 0.68 -0.33
C TYR A 147 15.60 1.87 0.63
N GLY A 148 16.28 1.68 1.76
CA GLY A 148 16.66 2.77 2.66
C GLY A 148 17.57 3.80 1.99
N ARG A 149 18.58 3.36 1.24
CA ARG A 149 19.47 4.25 0.48
C ARG A 149 18.73 4.98 -0.64
N MET A 150 17.86 4.29 -1.38
CA MET A 150 17.03 4.91 -2.42
C MET A 150 16.13 5.99 -1.85
N ALA A 151 15.44 5.70 -0.73
CA ALA A 151 14.59 6.69 -0.06
C ALA A 151 15.39 7.92 0.42
N ALA A 152 16.63 7.72 0.90
CA ALA A 152 17.51 8.82 1.28
C ALA A 152 17.95 9.68 0.08
N LEU A 153 18.20 9.06 -1.08
CA LEU A 153 18.49 9.78 -2.33
C LEU A 153 17.26 10.56 -2.82
N GLU A 154 16.08 9.92 -2.84
CA GLU A 154 14.81 10.56 -3.19
C GLU A 154 14.56 11.80 -2.32
N TYR A 155 14.83 11.72 -1.02
CA TYR A 155 14.72 12.88 -0.11
C TYR A 155 15.75 13.96 -0.43
N ARG A 156 17.02 13.58 -0.65
CA ARG A 156 18.12 14.53 -0.92
C ARG A 156 17.93 15.30 -2.22
N PHE A 157 17.39 14.65 -3.24
CA PHE A 157 17.17 15.22 -4.57
C PHE A 157 15.71 15.58 -4.83
N ARG A 158 14.87 15.60 -3.79
CA ARG A 158 13.46 16.01 -3.90
C ARG A 158 13.41 17.44 -4.44
N GLU A 159 12.76 17.61 -5.59
CA GLU A 159 12.45 18.94 -6.10
C GLU A 159 11.54 19.67 -5.10
N VAL A 160 11.82 20.97 -4.87
CA VAL A 160 10.96 21.79 -4.01
C VAL A 160 9.62 21.95 -4.73
N PRO A 161 8.51 21.38 -4.21
CA PRO A 161 7.22 21.53 -4.86
C PRO A 161 6.84 23.02 -4.88
N ALA A 162 6.02 23.42 -5.85
CA ALA A 162 5.43 24.76 -5.85
C ALA A 162 4.83 25.08 -4.46
N ALA A 163 5.00 26.31 -3.97
CA ALA A 163 4.77 26.69 -2.58
C ALA A 163 3.40 26.25 -2.01
N GLY A 164 2.34 26.26 -2.83
CA GLY A 164 1.01 25.79 -2.43
C GLY A 164 0.89 24.27 -2.24
N SER A 165 1.65 23.48 -3.00
CA SER A 165 1.72 22.02 -2.85
C SER A 165 2.59 21.63 -1.65
N HIS A 166 3.62 22.41 -1.34
CA HIS A 166 4.50 22.13 -0.21
C HIS A 166 3.80 22.38 1.14
N ALA A 167 3.01 23.45 1.26
CA ALA A 167 2.26 23.76 2.49
C ALA A 167 1.23 22.68 2.85
N ARG A 168 0.57 22.06 1.85
CA ARG A 168 -0.40 20.97 2.05
C ARG A 168 0.24 19.64 2.45
N HIS A 169 1.52 19.44 2.14
CA HIS A 169 2.22 18.19 2.45
C HIS A 169 2.82 18.20 3.86
N LEU A 170 2.87 19.37 4.51
CA LEU A 170 3.40 19.57 5.86
C LEU A 170 2.31 19.77 6.92
N SER A 171 1.06 19.99 6.49
CA SER A 171 -0.13 20.09 7.34
C SER A 171 -0.74 18.73 7.58
#